data_AF-A0A1Y3SAI4-F1
#
_entry.id   AF-A0A1Y3SAI4-F1
#
_cell.length_a   1.000
_cell.length_b   1.000
_cell.length_c   1.000
_cell.angle_alpha   90.00
_cell.angle_beta   90.00
_cell.angle_gamma   90.00
#
_symmetry.space_group_name_H-M   'P 1'
#
loop_
_entity.id
_entity.type
_entity.pdbx_description
1 polymer ?
#
loop_
_entity_poly.entity_id
_entity_poly.type
_entity_poly.pdbx_seq_one_letter_code
_entity_poly.pdbx_strand_id
1 'polypeptide(L)'
;MREKYFLELSRRLQERGIESSVIADKRLEVFLHSQPVLYVSPASDVFLLPAGSQNEEASELYHQVAMDADEVYSYVETMQNAPLLHASGLHADFRLLADFGGAVLAGQERENGQGYQFVTWIWDYDRTGVSHGHYYEDNFQSAKQDFAVRSGLIPRAQLFSPEELTELYRATDHFLEEGPELDYKQQKAIQEARTKIEYTVPDLQSRLEQVQSQEPQMNL
;
A
#
# COMPACT_ATOMS: atom_id res chain seq x y z
N MET A 1 21.88 7.32 -5.63
CA MET A 1 20.77 6.55 -6.23
C MET A 1 21.07 5.08 -6.33
N ARG A 2 21.82 4.62 -7.34
CA ARG A 2 22.01 3.19 -7.64
C ARG A 2 22.52 2.32 -6.47
N GLU A 3 23.57 2.76 -5.78
CA GLU A 3 24.11 2.02 -4.63
C GLU A 3 23.07 1.84 -3.52
N LYS A 4 22.40 2.93 -3.11
CA LYS A 4 21.31 2.88 -2.12
C LYS A 4 20.16 1.98 -2.56
N TYR A 5 19.80 2.04 -3.84
CA TYR A 5 18.74 1.20 -4.41
C TYR A 5 19.07 -0.29 -4.27
N PHE A 6 20.26 -0.72 -4.69
CA PHE A 6 20.64 -2.13 -4.60
C PHE A 6 20.84 -2.61 -3.16
N LEU A 7 21.41 -1.79 -2.28
CA LEU A 7 21.53 -2.14 -0.86
C LEU A 7 20.16 -2.36 -0.22
N GLU A 8 19.21 -1.46 -0.50
CA GLU A 8 17.86 -1.57 0.03
C GLU A 8 17.10 -2.75 -0.57
N LEU A 9 17.23 -2.99 -1.88
CA LEU A 9 16.61 -4.15 -2.52
C LEU A 9 17.18 -5.45 -1.96
N SER A 10 18.50 -5.56 -1.80
CA SER A 10 19.13 -6.73 -1.17
C SER A 10 18.60 -6.99 0.24
N ARG A 11 18.40 -5.93 1.04
CA ARG A 11 17.80 -6.06 2.38
C ARG A 11 16.37 -6.59 2.31
N ARG A 12 15.52 -5.99 1.46
CA ARG A 12 14.11 -6.40 1.30
C ARG A 12 13.95 -7.83 0.78
N LEU A 13 14.87 -8.28 -0.08
CA LEU A 13 14.92 -9.66 -0.55
C LEU A 13 15.37 -10.61 0.58
N GLN A 14 16.38 -10.22 1.36
CA GLN A 14 16.87 -11.02 2.49
C GLN A 14 15.79 -11.25 3.56
N GLU A 15 14.95 -10.25 3.85
CA GLU A 15 13.82 -10.39 4.77
C GLU A 15 12.80 -11.44 4.34
N ARG A 16 12.73 -11.70 3.03
CA ARG A 16 11.89 -12.75 2.42
C ARG A 16 12.62 -14.08 2.25
N GLY A 17 13.86 -14.18 2.72
CA GLY A 17 14.69 -15.37 2.55
C GLY A 17 15.24 -15.55 1.12
N ILE A 18 15.22 -14.50 0.30
CA ILE A 18 15.72 -14.52 -1.07
C ILE A 18 17.20 -14.12 -1.09
N GLU A 19 18.04 -15.03 -1.60
CA GLU A 19 19.48 -14.79 -1.72
C GLU A 19 19.77 -13.85 -2.90
N SER A 20 20.55 -12.79 -2.65
CA SER A 20 20.97 -11.83 -3.69
C SER A 20 22.39 -11.32 -3.50
N SER A 21 23.01 -10.86 -4.58
CA SER A 21 24.35 -10.27 -4.57
C SER A 21 24.49 -9.14 -5.58
N VAL A 22 25.08 -8.03 -5.16
CA VAL A 22 25.37 -6.88 -6.02
C VAL A 22 26.66 -7.13 -6.80
N ILE A 23 26.59 -7.08 -8.13
CA ILE A 23 27.71 -7.31 -9.03
C ILE A 23 28.19 -5.98 -9.61
N ALA A 24 29.31 -5.48 -9.07
CA ALA A 24 30.04 -4.30 -9.55
C ALA A 24 29.17 -3.06 -9.80
N ASP A 25 28.14 -2.85 -8.98
CA ASP A 25 27.14 -1.76 -9.06
C ASP A 25 26.40 -1.66 -10.42
N LYS A 26 26.43 -2.74 -11.21
CA LYS A 26 25.81 -2.81 -12.53
C LYS A 26 24.51 -3.58 -12.52
N ARG A 27 24.39 -4.57 -11.64
CA ARG A 27 23.21 -5.40 -11.47
C ARG A 27 23.19 -6.05 -10.09
N LEU A 28 22.01 -6.47 -9.67
CA LEU A 28 21.82 -7.35 -8.52
C LEU A 28 21.41 -8.73 -9.05
N GLU A 29 22.19 -9.76 -8.76
CA GLU A 29 21.85 -11.14 -9.09
C GLU A 29 21.00 -11.74 -7.98
N VAL A 30 20.00 -12.54 -8.36
CA VAL A 30 19.14 -13.28 -7.44
C VAL A 30 19.33 -14.78 -7.67
N PHE A 31 19.50 -15.50 -6.58
CA PHE A 31 19.87 -16.90 -6.57
C PHE A 31 18.70 -17.78 -6.22
N LEU A 32 18.63 -18.94 -6.88
CA LEU A 32 17.76 -20.04 -6.53
C LEU A 32 18.62 -21.28 -6.42
N HIS A 33 18.59 -21.96 -5.27
CA HIS A 33 19.47 -23.09 -4.98
C HIS A 33 20.96 -22.80 -5.23
N SER A 34 21.42 -21.61 -4.83
CA SER A 34 22.80 -21.11 -5.03
C SER A 34 23.24 -20.96 -6.50
N GLN A 35 22.29 -20.99 -7.45
CA GLN A 35 22.53 -20.67 -8.85
C GLN A 35 21.85 -19.34 -9.20
N PRO A 36 22.54 -18.39 -9.86
CA PRO A 36 21.91 -17.14 -10.27
C PRO A 36 20.88 -17.42 -11.38
N VAL A 37 19.63 -17.08 -11.11
CA VAL A 37 18.51 -17.31 -12.03
C VAL A 37 17.87 -16.02 -12.53
N LEU A 38 18.05 -14.90 -11.82
CA LEU A 38 17.60 -13.57 -12.25
C LEU A 38 18.72 -12.55 -12.11
N TYR A 39 18.60 -11.44 -12.83
CA TYR A 39 19.27 -10.21 -12.44
C TYR A 39 18.33 -8.99 -12.53
N VAL A 40 18.57 -8.01 -11.66
CA VAL A 40 17.88 -6.73 -11.60
C VAL A 40 18.79 -5.63 -12.12
N SER A 41 18.28 -4.80 -13.02
CA SER A 41 18.97 -3.67 -13.61
C SER A 41 19.01 -2.46 -12.67
N PRO A 42 19.87 -1.45 -12.92
CA PRO A 42 19.84 -0.20 -12.15
C PRO A 42 18.57 0.64 -12.35
N ALA A 43 17.72 0.26 -13.31
CA ALA A 43 16.44 0.90 -13.63
C ALA A 43 15.26 -0.03 -13.27
N SER A 44 15.43 -0.87 -12.25
CA SER A 44 14.46 -1.84 -11.71
C SER A 44 13.95 -2.96 -12.62
N ASP A 45 14.37 -3.01 -13.88
CA ASP A 45 14.02 -4.12 -14.77
C ASP A 45 14.58 -5.45 -14.26
N VAL A 46 13.73 -6.48 -14.22
CA VAL A 46 14.13 -7.85 -13.87
C VAL A 46 14.25 -8.69 -15.13
N PHE A 47 15.30 -9.50 -15.20
CA PHE A 47 15.57 -10.37 -16.33
C PHE A 47 15.80 -11.81 -15.88
N LEU A 48 15.17 -12.75 -16.57
CA LEU A 48 15.41 -14.18 -16.39
C LEU A 48 16.73 -14.59 -17.05
N LEU A 49 17.62 -15.23 -16.30
CA LEU A 49 18.85 -15.82 -16.81
C LEU A 49 18.58 -17.19 -17.42
N PRO A 50 19.43 -17.68 -18.34
CA PRO A 50 19.27 -19.00 -18.95
C PRO A 50 19.11 -20.15 -17.94
N ALA A 51 19.75 -20.04 -16.77
CA ALA A 51 19.66 -21.00 -15.68
C ALA A 51 18.26 -21.10 -15.04
N GLY A 52 17.48 -20.02 -15.07
CA GLY A 52 16.09 -20.00 -14.59
C GLY A 52 15.05 -20.27 -15.69
N SER A 53 15.49 -20.45 -16.94
CA SER A 53 14.56 -20.67 -18.05
C SER A 53 13.84 -22.01 -17.92
N GLN A 54 12.53 -22.03 -18.22
CA GLN A 54 11.67 -23.21 -18.08
C GLN A 54 11.60 -23.78 -16.65
N ASN A 55 11.94 -22.99 -15.64
CA ASN A 55 11.78 -23.32 -14.24
C ASN A 55 10.62 -22.51 -13.64
N GLU A 56 9.58 -23.21 -13.15
CA GLU A 56 8.38 -22.59 -12.60
C GLU A 56 8.67 -21.78 -11.33
N GLU A 57 9.53 -22.28 -10.44
CA GLU A 57 9.98 -21.59 -9.23
C GLU A 57 10.76 -20.30 -9.57
N ALA A 58 11.59 -20.33 -10.62
CA ALA A 58 12.25 -19.12 -11.10
C ALA A 58 11.27 -18.10 -11.70
N SER A 59 10.16 -18.56 -12.27
CA SER A 59 9.08 -17.68 -12.78
C SER A 59 8.29 -17.03 -11.64
N GLU A 60 7.97 -17.76 -10.58
CA GLU A 60 7.35 -17.19 -9.38
C GLU A 60 8.28 -16.18 -8.69
N LEU A 61 9.56 -16.53 -8.55
CA LEU A 61 10.58 -15.65 -8.00
C LEU A 61 10.72 -14.37 -8.83
N TYR A 62 10.65 -14.47 -10.17
CA TYR A 62 10.66 -13.30 -11.05
C TYR A 62 9.56 -12.30 -10.68
N HIS A 63 8.32 -12.76 -10.48
CA HIS A 63 7.21 -11.87 -10.14
C HIS A 63 7.40 -11.18 -8.79
N GLN A 64 7.88 -11.92 -7.78
CA GLN A 64 8.15 -11.34 -6.45
C GLN A 64 9.27 -10.29 -6.52
N VAL A 65 10.39 -10.63 -7.15
CA VAL A 65 11.54 -9.72 -7.30
C VAL A 65 11.16 -8.50 -8.13
N ALA A 66 10.34 -8.63 -9.17
CA ALA A 66 9.88 -7.50 -9.97
C ALA A 66 9.04 -6.51 -9.17
N MET A 67 8.11 -7.01 -8.35
CA MET A 67 7.30 -6.15 -7.48
C MET A 67 8.17 -5.40 -6.47
N ASP A 68 9.12 -6.09 -5.84
CA ASP A 68 10.05 -5.48 -4.89
C ASP A 68 11.00 -4.49 -5.55
N ALA A 69 11.56 -4.85 -6.71
CA ALA A 69 12.48 -3.99 -7.45
C ALA A 69 11.83 -2.67 -7.85
N ASP A 70 10.57 -2.70 -8.31
CA ASP A 70 9.80 -1.51 -8.71
C ASP A 70 9.44 -0.64 -7.49
N GLU A 71 8.91 -1.25 -6.43
CA GLU A 71 8.56 -0.51 -5.20
C GLU A 71 9.79 0.15 -4.57
N VAL A 72 10.87 -0.61 -4.39
CA VAL A 72 12.13 -0.13 -3.81
C VAL A 72 12.72 1.00 -4.65
N TYR A 73 12.72 0.85 -5.97
CA TYR A 73 13.20 1.90 -6.86
C TYR A 73 12.39 3.18 -6.68
N SER A 74 11.06 3.06 -6.68
CA SER A 74 10.15 4.19 -6.55
C SER A 74 10.39 4.99 -5.27
N TYR A 75 10.44 4.35 -4.10
CA TYR A 75 10.61 5.10 -2.86
C TYR A 75 12.04 5.58 -2.63
N VAL A 76 13.06 4.84 -3.06
CA VAL A 76 14.47 5.30 -2.96
C VAL A 76 14.71 6.52 -3.84
N GLU A 77 14.18 6.52 -5.06
CA GLU A 77 14.25 7.66 -5.97
C GLU A 77 13.48 8.87 -5.41
N THR A 78 12.26 8.66 -4.91
CA THR A 78 11.44 9.73 -4.31
C THR A 78 12.14 10.35 -3.12
N MET A 79 12.68 9.52 -2.20
CA MET A 79 13.40 9.96 -1.00
C MET A 79 14.65 10.80 -1.33
N GLN A 80 15.39 10.44 -2.37
CA GLN A 80 16.63 11.14 -2.74
C GLN A 80 16.37 12.50 -3.39
N ASN A 81 15.28 12.62 -4.15
CA ASN A 81 14.95 13.85 -4.85
C ASN A 81 14.08 14.80 -4.00
N ALA A 82 13.54 14.31 -2.88
CA ALA A 82 12.68 15.10 -2.01
C ALA A 82 13.45 16.15 -1.19
N PRO A 83 12.90 17.37 -1.03
CA PRO A 83 13.44 18.36 -0.11
C PRO A 83 13.27 17.92 1.35
N LEU A 84 14.02 18.55 2.26
CA LEU A 84 13.77 18.40 3.70
C LEU A 84 12.41 19.02 4.05
N LEU A 85 11.67 18.34 4.93
CA LEU A 85 10.46 18.86 5.53
C LEU A 85 10.84 19.81 6.68
N HIS A 86 10.39 21.06 6.58
CA HIS A 86 10.55 22.04 7.64
C HIS A 86 9.22 22.25 8.36
N ALA A 87 9.17 21.87 9.63
CA ALA A 87 8.03 22.09 10.51
C ALA A 87 8.52 22.41 11.93
N SER A 88 7.81 23.30 12.61
CA SER A 88 8.10 23.74 13.97
C SER A 88 8.02 22.56 14.94
N GLY A 89 9.09 22.34 15.71
CA GLY A 89 9.19 21.22 16.65
C GLY A 89 9.53 19.86 16.02
N LEU A 90 9.67 19.78 14.69
CA LEU A 90 10.18 18.59 14.01
C LEU A 90 11.71 18.67 13.94
N HIS A 91 12.37 17.86 14.75
CA HIS A 91 13.84 17.86 14.86
C HIS A 91 14.53 16.79 14.02
N ALA A 92 13.78 15.81 13.51
CA ALA A 92 14.30 14.73 12.68
C ALA A 92 14.31 15.13 11.20
N ASP A 93 15.29 14.60 10.45
CA ASP A 93 15.52 14.89 9.03
C ASP A 93 14.54 14.14 8.12
N PHE A 94 13.26 14.44 8.25
CA PHE A 94 12.23 13.94 7.36
C PHE A 94 12.30 14.65 6.00
N ARG A 95 12.08 13.88 4.93
CA ARG A 95 11.95 14.34 3.56
C ARG A 95 10.48 14.54 3.22
N LEU A 96 10.13 15.65 2.58
CA LEU A 96 8.77 15.93 2.13
C LEU A 96 8.51 15.21 0.79
N LEU A 97 7.73 14.14 0.83
CA LEU A 97 7.42 13.33 -0.35
C LEU A 97 6.15 13.82 -1.07
N ALA A 98 5.13 14.27 -0.31
CA ALA A 98 3.95 14.92 -0.85
C ALA A 98 3.27 15.86 0.17
N ASP A 99 2.62 16.93 -0.31
CA ASP A 99 1.80 17.86 0.48
C ASP A 99 0.51 18.15 -0.29
N PHE A 100 -0.64 17.76 0.27
CA PHE A 100 -1.94 18.05 -0.33
C PHE A 100 -3.07 18.04 0.70
N GLY A 101 -4.05 18.92 0.53
CA GLY A 101 -5.28 18.89 1.34
C GLY A 101 -5.08 19.08 2.85
N GLY A 102 -3.93 19.64 3.26
CA GLY A 102 -3.55 19.76 4.67
C GLY A 102 -2.88 18.52 5.25
N ALA A 103 -2.70 17.45 4.47
CA ALA A 103 -1.90 16.30 4.84
C ALA A 103 -0.50 16.36 4.21
N VAL A 104 0.46 15.71 4.86
CA VAL A 104 1.84 15.56 4.43
C VAL A 104 2.18 14.08 4.41
N LEU A 105 2.81 13.60 3.34
CA LEU A 105 3.55 12.34 3.32
C LEU A 105 5.04 12.68 3.41
N ALA A 106 5.69 12.15 4.42
CA ALA A 106 7.11 12.31 4.62
C ALA A 106 7.79 10.94 4.78
N GLY A 107 9.11 10.92 4.62
CA GLY A 107 9.90 9.72 4.86
C GLY A 107 11.27 10.04 5.43
N GLN A 108 11.89 9.05 6.05
CA GLN A 108 13.23 9.13 6.62
C GLN A 108 13.97 7.82 6.34
N GLU A 109 15.24 7.92 5.95
CA GLU A 109 16.14 6.76 5.91
C GLU A 109 16.57 6.44 7.34
N ARG A 110 16.40 5.18 7.76
CA ARG A 110 16.74 4.76 9.12
C ARG A 110 18.25 4.53 9.25
N GLU A 111 18.75 4.77 10.45
CA GLU A 111 20.17 4.57 10.75
C GLU A 111 20.60 3.11 10.52
N ASN A 112 21.90 2.93 10.26
CA ASN A 112 22.53 1.61 10.12
C ASN A 112 21.93 0.71 9.03
N GLY A 113 21.32 1.30 7.99
CA GLY A 113 20.76 0.54 6.86
C GLY A 113 19.51 -0.25 7.22
N GLN A 114 18.75 0.18 8.24
CA GLN A 114 17.49 -0.45 8.66
C GLN A 114 16.29 -0.08 7.78
N GLY A 115 16.52 0.25 6.51
CA GLY A 115 15.46 0.62 5.57
C GLY A 115 14.93 2.04 5.77
N TYR A 116 13.63 2.19 5.54
CA TYR A 116 12.96 3.48 5.48
C TYR A 116 11.72 3.50 6.37
N GLN A 117 11.51 4.63 7.04
CA GLN A 117 10.27 4.93 7.73
C GLN A 117 9.49 5.96 6.92
N PHE A 118 8.20 5.72 6.74
CA PHE A 118 7.28 6.68 6.14
C PHE A 118 6.27 7.15 7.19
N VAL A 119 5.82 8.39 7.05
CA VAL A 119 4.88 8.98 8.00
C VAL A 119 3.92 9.92 7.28
N THR A 120 2.68 9.89 7.73
CA THR A 120 1.65 10.83 7.29
C THR A 120 1.21 11.72 8.43
N TRP A 121 1.25 13.03 8.22
CA TRP A 121 0.84 14.04 9.19
C TRP A 121 -0.26 14.95 8.67
N ILE A 122 -0.91 15.70 9.57
CA ILE A 122 -1.75 16.85 9.23
C ILE A 122 -1.02 18.14 9.66
N TRP A 123 -0.99 19.12 8.76
CA TRP A 123 -0.58 20.48 9.07
C TRP A 123 -1.52 21.11 10.10
N ASP A 124 -0.97 21.90 11.02
CA ASP A 124 -1.80 22.83 11.80
C ASP A 124 -2.46 23.88 10.87
N TYR A 125 -3.35 24.70 11.46
CA TYR A 125 -4.10 25.70 10.70
C TYR A 125 -3.17 26.69 9.97
N ASP A 126 -2.06 27.08 10.60
CA ASP A 126 -1.11 28.05 10.07
C ASP A 126 -0.02 27.43 9.17
N ARG A 127 -0.05 26.09 8.97
CA ARG A 127 0.97 25.30 8.27
C ARG A 127 2.40 25.52 8.78
N THR A 128 2.54 25.67 10.09
CA THR A 128 3.84 25.86 10.74
C THR A 128 4.33 24.60 11.43
N GLY A 129 3.43 23.75 11.91
CA GLY A 129 3.71 22.50 12.60
C GLY A 129 2.89 21.35 12.05
N VAL A 130 3.38 20.13 12.27
CA VAL A 130 2.70 18.88 11.86
C VAL A 130 2.25 18.10 13.09
N SER A 131 1.13 17.38 12.97
CA SER A 131 0.55 16.60 14.06
C SER A 131 -0.20 15.36 13.55
N HIS A 132 -0.70 14.52 14.47
CA HIS A 132 -1.50 13.32 14.17
C HIS A 132 -0.75 12.33 13.24
N GLY A 133 0.48 11.97 13.58
CA GLY A 133 1.33 11.10 12.75
C GLY A 133 0.86 9.65 12.70
N HIS A 134 0.72 9.06 11.50
CA HIS A 134 0.69 7.61 11.32
C HIS A 134 2.03 7.17 10.74
N TYR A 135 2.68 6.19 11.36
CA TYR A 135 4.02 5.74 11.02
C TYR A 135 3.98 4.36 10.37
N TYR A 136 4.77 4.17 9.32
CA TYR A 136 4.84 2.97 8.50
C TYR A 136 6.31 2.57 8.35
N GLU A 137 6.66 1.42 8.91
CA GLU A 137 7.99 0.83 8.77
C GLU A 137 8.04 0.01 7.48
N ASP A 138 8.93 0.35 6.55
CA ASP A 138 9.18 -0.37 5.29
C ASP A 138 7.93 -0.62 4.42
N ASN A 139 6.84 0.14 4.64
CA ASN A 139 5.58 -0.04 3.95
C ASN A 139 5.12 1.26 3.27
N PHE A 140 5.76 1.55 2.14
CA PHE A 140 5.49 2.75 1.37
C PHE A 140 4.09 2.78 0.76
N GLN A 141 3.57 1.62 0.30
CA GLN A 141 2.20 1.55 -0.22
C GLN A 141 1.15 1.94 0.82
N SER A 142 1.22 1.42 2.04
CA SER A 142 0.25 1.80 3.09
C SER A 142 0.35 3.28 3.44
N ALA A 143 1.55 3.86 3.46
CA ALA A 143 1.73 5.30 3.67
C ALA A 143 1.11 6.13 2.53
N LYS A 144 1.26 5.71 1.26
CA LYS A 144 0.62 6.36 0.10
C LYS A 144 -0.90 6.27 0.19
N GLN A 145 -1.44 5.12 0.55
CA GLN A 145 -2.89 4.93 0.68
C GLN A 145 -3.47 5.82 1.79
N ASP A 146 -2.84 5.82 2.96
CA ASP A 146 -3.24 6.68 4.08
C ASP A 146 -3.15 8.17 3.72
N PHE A 147 -2.06 8.58 3.07
CA PHE A 147 -1.92 9.94 2.56
C PHE A 147 -3.04 10.31 1.59
N ALA A 148 -3.35 9.46 0.61
CA ALA A 148 -4.38 9.74 -0.39
C ALA A 148 -5.76 9.94 0.26
N VAL A 149 -6.06 9.22 1.34
CA VAL A 149 -7.30 9.35 2.10
C VAL A 149 -7.31 10.63 2.93
N ARG A 150 -6.24 10.87 3.70
CA ARG A 150 -6.16 11.99 4.65
C ARG A 150 -6.04 13.34 3.95
N SER A 151 -5.39 13.37 2.80
CA SER A 151 -5.30 14.54 1.92
C SER A 151 -6.60 14.82 1.16
N GLY A 152 -7.55 13.88 1.17
CA GLY A 152 -8.79 13.99 0.40
C GLY A 152 -8.62 13.81 -1.11
N LEU A 153 -7.48 13.28 -1.58
CA LEU A 153 -7.28 12.88 -2.98
C LEU A 153 -8.24 11.75 -3.38
N ILE A 154 -8.56 10.88 -2.43
CA ILE A 154 -9.54 9.81 -2.59
C ILE A 154 -10.75 10.10 -1.69
N PRO A 155 -11.99 10.10 -2.22
CA PRO A 155 -13.18 10.19 -1.38
C PRO A 155 -13.21 9.06 -0.36
N ARG A 156 -13.50 9.35 0.92
CA ARG A 156 -13.56 8.35 2.01
C ARG A 156 -14.43 7.11 1.69
N ALA A 157 -15.36 7.20 0.75
CA ALA A 157 -16.17 6.06 0.29
C ALA A 157 -15.34 4.97 -0.44
N GLN A 158 -14.18 5.30 -1.00
CA GLN A 158 -13.28 4.34 -1.69
C GLN A 158 -12.24 3.69 -0.74
N LEU A 159 -12.38 3.89 0.57
CA LEU A 159 -11.56 3.21 1.59
C LEU A 159 -11.87 1.72 1.70
N PHE A 160 -13.08 1.33 1.32
CA PHE A 160 -13.56 -0.04 1.35
C PHE A 160 -13.52 -0.61 -0.06
N SER A 161 -13.18 -1.89 -0.16
CA SER A 161 -13.34 -2.62 -1.42
C SER A 161 -14.83 -2.69 -1.82
N PRO A 162 -15.15 -2.85 -3.11
CA PRO A 162 -16.53 -3.09 -3.54
C PRO A 162 -17.20 -4.25 -2.79
N GLU A 163 -16.44 -5.29 -2.45
CA GLU A 163 -16.88 -6.45 -1.66
C GLU A 163 -17.19 -6.05 -0.21
N GLU A 164 -16.30 -5.31 0.45
CA GLU A 164 -16.52 -4.83 1.82
C GLU A 164 -17.75 -3.91 1.91
N LEU A 165 -17.93 -3.01 0.94
CA LEU A 165 -19.11 -2.16 0.85
C LEU A 165 -20.39 -2.97 0.61
N THR A 166 -20.30 -4.05 -0.19
CA THR A 166 -21.44 -4.96 -0.43
C THR A 166 -21.86 -5.66 0.85
N GLU A 167 -20.92 -6.14 1.66
CA GLU A 167 -21.22 -6.79 2.95
C GLU A 167 -21.79 -5.79 3.97
N LEU A 168 -21.26 -4.56 4.02
CA LEU A 168 -21.84 -3.50 4.86
C LEU A 168 -23.27 -3.17 4.44
N TYR A 169 -23.53 -3.11 3.13
CA TYR A 169 -24.86 -2.88 2.60
C TYR A 169 -25.83 -3.99 3.07
N ARG A 170 -25.45 -5.26 2.93
CA ARG A 170 -26.23 -6.42 3.40
C ARG A 170 -26.47 -6.38 4.91
N ALA A 171 -25.44 -6.09 5.70
CA ALA A 171 -25.57 -5.98 7.16
C ALA A 171 -26.57 -4.88 7.55
N THR A 172 -26.54 -3.73 6.88
CA THR A 172 -27.52 -2.65 7.13
C THR A 172 -28.93 -2.98 6.64
N ASP A 173 -29.08 -3.89 5.68
CA ASP A 173 -30.38 -4.39 5.22
C ASP A 173 -31.05 -5.25 6.26
N HIS A 174 -30.35 -6.30 6.68
CA HIS A 174 -30.80 -7.16 7.76
C HIS A 174 -31.05 -6.38 9.05
N PHE A 175 -30.19 -5.42 9.39
CA PHE A 175 -30.36 -4.61 10.60
C PHE A 175 -31.56 -3.65 10.53
N LEU A 176 -31.96 -3.19 9.33
CA LEU A 176 -33.18 -2.37 9.17
C LEU A 176 -34.46 -3.22 9.20
N GLU A 177 -34.39 -4.50 8.80
CA GLU A 177 -35.52 -5.42 8.80
C GLU A 177 -35.74 -6.11 10.15
N GLU A 178 -34.67 -6.59 10.78
CA GLU A 178 -34.71 -7.44 11.98
C GLU A 178 -34.06 -6.80 13.22
N GLY A 179 -33.45 -5.62 13.08
CA GLY A 179 -32.78 -4.94 14.17
C GLY A 179 -33.73 -4.25 15.17
N PRO A 180 -33.17 -3.74 16.29
CA PRO A 180 -33.93 -2.94 17.24
C PRO A 180 -34.41 -1.61 16.62
N GLU A 181 -35.47 -1.02 17.19
CA GLU A 181 -35.97 0.28 16.76
C GLU A 181 -34.87 1.35 16.83
N LEU A 182 -34.69 2.05 15.71
CA LEU A 182 -33.69 3.11 15.57
C LEU A 182 -34.31 4.47 15.80
N ASP A 183 -33.54 5.38 16.38
CA ASP A 183 -33.93 6.78 16.36
C ASP A 183 -33.83 7.36 14.93
N TYR A 184 -34.53 8.47 14.70
CA TYR A 184 -34.57 9.13 13.39
C TYR A 184 -33.18 9.48 12.84
N LYS A 185 -32.23 9.86 13.71
CA LYS A 185 -30.89 10.26 13.31
C LYS A 185 -30.07 9.05 12.87
N GLN A 186 -30.18 7.94 13.59
CA GLN A 186 -29.55 6.67 13.25
C GLN A 186 -30.12 6.12 11.93
N GLN A 187 -31.45 6.06 11.80
CA GLN A 187 -32.09 5.58 10.58
C GLN A 187 -31.69 6.42 9.36
N LYS A 188 -31.69 7.75 9.49
CA LYS A 188 -31.24 8.66 8.44
C LYS A 188 -29.76 8.44 8.08
N ALA A 189 -28.89 8.28 9.07
CA ALA A 189 -27.46 8.05 8.83
C ALA A 189 -27.21 6.72 8.08
N ILE A 190 -27.93 5.66 8.44
CA ILE A 190 -27.86 4.36 7.76
C ILE A 190 -28.37 4.48 6.32
N GLN A 191 -29.52 5.12 6.10
CA GLN A 191 -30.05 5.30 4.75
C GLN A 191 -29.11 6.12 3.86
N GLU A 192 -28.53 7.21 4.38
CA GLU A 192 -27.55 8.01 3.65
C GLU A 192 -26.26 7.23 3.35
N ALA A 193 -25.82 6.36 4.25
CA ALA A 193 -24.67 5.48 4.01
C ALA A 193 -24.98 4.48 2.88
N ARG A 194 -26.17 3.87 2.89
CA ARG A 194 -26.62 2.94 1.85
C ARG A 194 -26.68 3.58 0.47
N THR A 195 -27.25 4.78 0.35
CA THR A 195 -27.26 5.53 -0.93
C THR A 195 -25.85 5.83 -1.44
N LYS A 196 -24.89 6.12 -0.55
CA LYS A 196 -23.49 6.30 -0.96
C LYS A 196 -22.86 5.01 -1.45
N ILE A 197 -23.20 3.87 -0.85
CA ILE A 197 -22.73 2.55 -1.29
C ILE A 197 -23.28 2.21 -2.68
N GLU A 198 -24.58 2.43 -2.92
CA GLU A 198 -25.23 2.23 -4.24
C GLU A 198 -24.53 3.01 -5.35
N TYR A 199 -24.07 4.23 -5.05
CA TYR A 199 -23.34 5.05 -6.00
C TYR A 199 -21.88 4.61 -6.21
N THR A 200 -21.27 4.00 -5.20
CA THR A 200 -19.82 3.69 -5.17
C THR A 200 -19.52 2.28 -5.70
N VAL A 201 -20.42 1.31 -5.51
CA VAL A 201 -20.22 -0.10 -5.90
C VAL A 201 -20.88 -0.38 -7.27
N PRO A 202 -20.09 -0.60 -8.33
CA PRO A 202 -20.57 -0.60 -9.73
C PRO A 202 -21.47 -1.75 -10.19
N ASP A 203 -21.99 -2.63 -9.36
CA ASP A 203 -22.76 -3.80 -9.81
C ASP A 203 -23.41 -4.46 -8.58
N LEU A 204 -23.71 -3.62 -7.59
CA LEU A 204 -24.13 -4.00 -6.25
C LEU A 204 -25.27 -5.03 -6.28
N GLN A 205 -26.26 -4.82 -7.14
CA GLN A 205 -27.41 -5.72 -7.25
C GLN A 205 -26.99 -7.15 -7.64
N SER A 206 -26.13 -7.29 -8.66
CA SER A 206 -25.63 -8.59 -9.09
C SER A 206 -24.76 -9.27 -8.04
N ARG A 207 -24.01 -8.49 -7.24
CA ARG A 207 -23.20 -9.01 -6.12
C ARG A 207 -24.05 -9.50 -4.96
N LEU A 208 -25.17 -8.83 -4.67
CA LEU A 208 -26.11 -9.25 -3.63
C LEU A 208 -26.79 -10.59 -4.00
N GLU A 209 -27.10 -10.80 -5.27
CA GLU A 209 -27.73 -12.02 -5.79
C GLU A 209 -26.79 -13.24 -5.79
N GLN A 210 -25.50 -13.07 -6.08
CA GLN A 210 -24.55 -14.19 -6.22
C GLN A 210 -24.35 -14.99 -4.92
N VAL A 211 -24.44 -14.35 -3.75
CA VAL A 211 -24.26 -15.03 -2.45
C VAL A 211 -25.53 -15.76 -2.00
N GLN A 212 -26.73 -15.27 -2.35
CA GLN A 212 -28.00 -15.95 -2.05
C GLN A 212 -28.12 -17.31 -2.75
N SER A 213 -27.49 -17.48 -3.91
CA SER A 213 -27.42 -18.77 -4.61
C SER A 213 -26.49 -19.82 -3.98
N GLN A 214 -25.76 -19.49 -2.92
CA GLN A 214 -24.86 -20.41 -2.20
C GLN A 214 -25.38 -20.88 -0.83
N GLU A 215 -26.57 -20.44 -0.39
CA GLU A 215 -27.19 -21.06 0.79
C GLU A 215 -27.55 -22.53 0.48
N PRO A 216 -27.13 -23.50 1.30
CA PRO A 216 -27.45 -24.90 1.07
C PRO A 216 -28.97 -25.06 1.06
N GLN A 217 -29.53 -25.52 -0.06
CA GLN A 217 -30.89 -26.06 -0.08
C GLN A 217 -30.96 -27.19 0.95
N MET A 218 -31.57 -26.92 2.10
CA MET A 218 -32.00 -27.97 3.01
C MET A 218 -33.06 -28.79 2.28
N ASN A 219 -32.63 -29.93 1.73
CA ASN A 219 -33.53 -30.97 1.27
C ASN A 219 -34.34 -31.46 2.48
N LEU A 220 -35.63 -31.12 2.49
CA LEU A 220 -36.66 -31.72 3.35
C LEU A 220 -37.08 -33.08 2.79
#